data_AF-A0A1G9PMK2-F1
#
_entry.id   AF-A0A1G9PMK2-F1
#
_cell.length_a   1.000
_cell.length_b   1.000
_cell.length_c   1.000
_cell.angle_alpha   90.00
_cell.angle_beta   90.00
_cell.angle_gamma   90.00
#
_symmetry.space_group_name_H-M   'P 1'
#
loop_
_entity.id
_entity.type
_entity.pdbx_description
1 polymer ?
#
loop_
_entity_poly.entity_id
_entity_poly.type
_entity_poly.pdbx_seq_one_letter_code
_entity_poly.pdbx_strand_id
1 'polypeptide(L)'
;MKNSNYNSLLPEELIKRSYNLESIGISEIAWKSEDIIKVIDFLVDKKYVILGGDVYSLNGNILESTYDSWYIDGSVNQSLLEDSRKKACEYINKYVKNNGNYYIYSVVCQLV
;
A
#
# COMPACT_ATOMS: atom_id res chain seq x y z
N MET A 1 5.83 11.92 -12.59
CA MET A 1 6.19 11.89 -11.15
C MET A 1 7.11 10.70 -10.93
N LYS A 2 8.26 10.88 -10.28
CA LYS A 2 9.07 9.75 -9.83
C LYS A 2 8.46 9.28 -8.51
N ASN A 3 7.84 8.11 -8.46
CA ASN A 3 7.51 7.45 -7.20
C ASN A 3 8.84 7.26 -6.45
N SER A 4 9.03 7.99 -5.35
CA SER A 4 10.20 7.85 -4.50
C SER A 4 10.23 6.42 -3.99
N ASN A 5 11.31 5.67 -4.27
CA ASN A 5 11.47 4.29 -3.83
C ASN A 5 11.66 4.26 -2.30
N TYR A 6 10.54 4.27 -1.57
CA TYR A 6 10.47 4.31 -0.10
C TYR A 6 10.88 2.98 0.53
N ASN A 7 11.11 1.93 -0.26
CA ASN A 7 11.48 0.61 0.24
C ASN A 7 12.75 0.65 1.11
N SER A 8 13.69 1.56 0.80
CA SER A 8 14.91 1.76 1.59
C SER A 8 14.68 2.35 2.99
N LEU A 9 13.50 2.92 3.24
CA LEU A 9 13.11 3.52 4.52
C LEU A 9 12.41 2.52 5.43
N LEU A 10 11.80 1.48 4.86
CA LEU A 10 10.98 0.55 5.62
C LEU A 10 11.85 -0.36 6.51
N PRO A 11 11.35 -0.74 7.70
CA PRO A 11 11.96 -1.79 8.51
C PRO A 11 12.17 -3.07 7.70
N GLU A 12 13.35 -3.68 7.84
CA GLU A 12 13.72 -4.92 7.13
C GLU A 12 12.68 -6.03 7.31
N GLU A 13 12.10 -6.12 8.50
CA GLU A 13 11.04 -7.07 8.84
C GLU A 13 9.77 -6.91 8.02
N LEU A 14 9.42 -5.68 7.62
CA LEU A 14 8.28 -5.43 6.73
C LEU A 14 8.65 -5.75 5.28
N ILE A 15 9.87 -5.42 4.85
CA ILE A 15 10.36 -5.76 3.51
C ILE A 15 10.38 -7.28 3.28
N LYS A 16 10.82 -8.07 4.27
CA LYS A 16 10.85 -9.55 4.19
C LYS A 16 9.46 -10.18 4.04
N ARG A 17 8.39 -9.50 4.43
CA ARG A 17 7.00 -9.96 4.31
C ARG A 17 6.31 -9.45 3.05
N SER A 18 7.02 -8.69 2.23
CA SER A 18 6.50 -8.17 0.97
C SER A 18 6.53 -9.23 -0.13
N TYR A 19 5.71 -9.01 -1.14
CA TYR A 19 5.66 -9.75 -2.39
C TYR A 19 6.14 -8.84 -3.51
N ASN A 20 7.11 -9.30 -4.29
CA ASN A 20 7.56 -8.61 -5.49
C ASN A 20 6.53 -8.77 -6.62
N LEU A 21 6.15 -7.66 -7.26
CA LEU A 21 5.17 -7.63 -8.35
C LEU A 21 5.83 -7.70 -9.75
N GLU A 22 7.15 -7.88 -9.83
CA GLU A 22 7.90 -7.92 -11.08
C GLU A 22 7.47 -9.06 -12.00
N SER A 23 6.96 -10.17 -11.44
CA SER A 23 6.42 -11.29 -12.21
C SER A 23 5.21 -10.92 -13.07
N ILE A 24 4.50 -9.83 -12.74
CA ILE A 24 3.41 -9.26 -13.53
C ILE A 24 3.80 -7.93 -14.19
N GLY A 25 5.09 -7.62 -14.27
CA GLY A 25 5.63 -6.44 -14.96
C GLY A 25 5.56 -5.13 -14.16
N ILE A 26 5.36 -5.20 -12.84
CA ILE A 26 5.24 -4.02 -11.96
C ILE A 26 6.47 -3.95 -11.04
N SER A 27 7.17 -2.83 -11.02
CA SER A 27 8.41 -2.67 -10.23
C SER A 27 8.19 -2.31 -8.76
N GLU A 28 6.99 -2.56 -8.23
CA GLU A 28 6.60 -2.26 -6.85
C GLU A 28 6.52 -3.55 -6.02
N ILE A 29 6.31 -3.37 -4.71
CA ILE A 29 6.09 -4.46 -3.77
C ILE A 29 4.74 -4.30 -3.08
N ALA A 30 4.15 -5.42 -2.65
CA ALA A 30 2.85 -5.46 -2.00
C ALA A 30 2.89 -6.29 -0.72
N TRP A 31 1.90 -6.10 0.15
CA TRP A 31 1.80 -6.79 1.45
C TRP A 31 0.40 -7.32 1.69
N LYS A 32 0.30 -8.35 2.54
CA LYS A 32 -0.99 -8.75 3.13
C LYS A 32 -1.56 -7.63 3.99
N SER A 33 -2.88 -7.65 4.19
CA SER A 33 -3.65 -6.61 4.91
C SER A 33 -3.03 -6.19 6.26
N GLU A 34 -2.60 -7.15 7.08
CA GLU A 34 -2.02 -6.88 8.39
C GLU A 34 -0.67 -6.15 8.33
N ASP A 35 0.14 -6.43 7.30
CA ASP A 35 1.46 -5.84 7.16
C ASP A 35 1.40 -4.51 6.40
N ILE A 36 0.50 -4.36 5.41
CA ILE A 36 0.32 -3.07 4.72
C ILE A 36 -0.17 -1.98 5.69
N ILE A 37 -1.00 -2.31 6.67
CA ILE A 37 -1.44 -1.34 7.69
C ILE A 37 -0.23 -0.82 8.49
N LYS A 38 0.72 -1.69 8.85
CA LYS A 38 1.96 -1.29 9.54
C LYS A 38 2.86 -0.46 8.65
N VAL A 39 2.94 -0.77 7.36
CA VAL A 39 3.66 0.03 6.36
C VAL A 39 3.06 1.42 6.25
N ILE A 40 1.73 1.54 6.16
CA ILE A 40 1.02 2.81 6.13
C ILE A 40 1.30 3.64 7.39
N ASP A 41 1.17 3.03 8.57
CA ASP A 41 1.45 3.70 9.85
C ASP A 41 2.90 4.22 9.91
N PHE A 42 3.87 3.39 9.53
CA PHE A 42 5.27 3.79 9.47
C PHE A 42 5.52 4.95 8.50
N LEU A 43 4.94 4.91 7.30
CA LEU A 43 5.10 5.95 6.29
C LEU A 43 4.52 7.29 6.78
N VAL A 44 3.34 7.26 7.40
CA VAL A 44 2.68 8.46 7.95
C VAL A 44 3.49 9.06 9.10
N ASP A 45 4.05 8.23 9.98
CA ASP A 45 4.99 8.66 11.02
C ASP A 45 6.22 9.36 10.43
N LYS A 46 6.68 8.91 9.25
CA LYS A 46 7.77 9.53 8.45
C LYS A 46 7.32 10.70 7.57
N LYS A 47 6.10 11.21 7.76
CA LYS A 47 5.53 12.35 7.02
C LYS A 47 5.28 12.08 5.53
N TYR A 48 5.03 10.83 5.16
CA TYR A 48 4.52 10.49 3.84
C TYR A 48 2.99 10.47 3.86
N VAL A 49 2.38 11.21 2.94
CA VAL A 49 0.95 11.13 2.64
C VAL A 49 0.70 9.90 1.77
N ILE A 50 -0.34 9.13 2.09
CA ILE A 50 -0.78 7.97 1.31
C ILE A 50 -1.70 8.42 0.17
N LEU A 51 -1.19 8.43 -1.05
CA LEU A 51 -1.93 8.90 -2.23
C LEU A 51 -2.95 7.88 -2.72
N GLY A 52 -2.69 6.60 -2.49
CA GLY A 52 -3.51 5.50 -2.99
C GLY A 52 -2.79 4.18 -2.90
N GLY A 53 -3.29 3.20 -3.65
CA GLY A 53 -2.66 1.89 -3.79
C GLY A 53 -3.52 0.96 -4.62
N ASP A 54 -2.92 -0.15 -5.03
CA ASP A 54 -3.55 -1.15 -5.89
C ASP A 54 -3.73 -2.47 -5.13
N VAL A 55 -4.68 -3.27 -5.59
CA VAL A 55 -5.00 -4.58 -5.02
C VAL A 55 -4.63 -5.68 -6.01
N TYR A 56 -4.03 -6.74 -5.48
CA TYR A 56 -3.62 -7.91 -6.24
C TYR A 56 -4.15 -9.17 -5.58
N SER A 57 -4.52 -10.16 -6.40
CA SER A 57 -4.84 -11.49 -5.92
C SER A 57 -3.56 -12.31 -5.76
N LEU A 58 -3.53 -13.15 -4.74
CA LEU A 58 -2.44 -14.11 -4.51
C LEU A 58 -3.03 -15.50 -4.27
N ASN A 59 -3.13 -16.28 -5.33
CA ASN A 59 -3.66 -17.64 -5.31
C ASN A 59 -2.50 -18.64 -5.37
N GLY A 60 -2.03 -19.07 -4.19
CA GLY A 60 -0.79 -19.83 -4.09
C GLY A 60 0.40 -18.96 -4.51
N ASN A 61 1.03 -19.30 -5.64
CA ASN A 61 2.14 -18.55 -6.23
C ASN A 61 1.74 -17.71 -7.46
N ILE A 62 0.45 -17.71 -7.82
CA ILE A 62 -0.05 -16.95 -8.96
C ILE A 62 -0.47 -15.57 -8.46
N LEU A 63 0.20 -14.55 -8.99
CA LEU A 63 -0.05 -13.14 -8.73
C LEU A 63 -0.80 -12.56 -9.92
N GLU A 64 -1.90 -11.86 -9.68
CA GLU A 64 -2.68 -11.18 -10.73
C GLU A 64 -3.18 -9.82 -10.26
N SER A 65 -3.28 -8.87 -11.19
CA SER A 65 -3.95 -7.59 -10.94
C SER A 65 -5.46 -7.79 -10.82
N THR A 66 -6.08 -7.20 -9.80
CA THR A 66 -7.56 -7.17 -9.71
C THR A 66 -8.15 -5.96 -10.42
N TYR A 67 -7.32 -5.00 -10.84
CA TYR A 67 -7.72 -3.67 -11.30
C TYR A 67 -8.46 -2.81 -10.26
N ASP A 68 -8.58 -3.29 -9.02
CA ASP A 68 -9.12 -2.49 -7.93
C ASP A 68 -8.02 -1.63 -7.33
N SER A 69 -8.36 -0.38 -7.03
CA SER A 69 -7.46 0.57 -6.38
C SER A 69 -8.25 1.56 -5.55
N TRP A 70 -7.51 2.37 -4.78
CA TRP A 70 -8.05 3.56 -4.14
C TRP A 70 -7.10 4.72 -4.35
N TYR A 71 -7.65 5.93 -4.26
CA TYR A 71 -6.86 7.16 -4.29
C TYR A 71 -7.48 8.20 -3.36
N ILE A 72 -6.66 9.17 -2.94
CA ILE A 72 -7.11 10.38 -2.26
C ILE A 72 -6.89 11.61 -3.14
N ASP A 73 -7.87 12.50 -3.18
CA ASP A 73 -7.75 13.80 -3.81
C ASP A 73 -7.25 14.83 -2.79
N GLY A 74 -6.49 15.80 -3.27
CA GLY A 74 -6.03 16.93 -2.46
C GLY A 74 -4.58 17.26 -2.69
N SER A 75 -4.17 18.41 -2.16
CA SER A 75 -2.76 18.81 -2.16
C SER A 75 -2.01 18.06 -1.06
N VAL A 76 -0.86 17.48 -1.40
CA VAL A 76 0.04 16.83 -0.44
C VAL A 76 0.54 17.87 0.55
N ASN A 77 0.07 17.78 1.79
CA ASN A 77 0.46 18.66 2.88
C ASN A 77 0.26 17.95 4.23
N GLN A 78 0.68 18.59 5.31
CA GLN A 78 0.69 17.97 6.64
C GLN A 78 -0.72 17.68 7.17
N SER A 79 -1.73 18.45 6.76
CA SER A 79 -3.12 18.19 7.16
C SER A 79 -3.72 16.94 6.52
N LEU A 80 -3.17 16.50 5.37
CA LEU A 80 -3.65 15.32 4.66
C LEU A 80 -3.09 13.99 5.22
N LEU A 81 -2.09 14.03 6.11
CA LEU A 81 -1.45 12.83 6.64
C LEU A 81 -2.45 11.88 7.29
N GLU A 82 -3.22 12.35 8.27
CA GLU A 82 -4.18 11.50 8.99
C GLU A 82 -5.36 11.07 8.13
N ASP A 83 -5.87 11.97 7.29
CA ASP A 83 -6.99 11.64 6.39
C ASP A 83 -6.58 10.60 5.35
N SER A 84 -5.35 10.70 4.82
CA SER A 84 -4.80 9.72 3.89
C SER A 84 -4.61 8.35 4.52
N ARG A 85 -4.06 8.32 5.75
CA ARG A 85 -3.93 7.12 6.57
C ARG A 85 -5.28 6.44 6.79
N LYS A 86 -6.26 7.22 7.26
CA LYS A 86 -7.61 6.73 7.57
C LYS A 86 -8.27 6.15 6.33
N LYS A 87 -8.24 6.86 5.20
CA LYS A 87 -8.85 6.41 3.94
C LYS A 87 -8.24 5.10 3.45
N ALA A 88 -6.91 4.96 3.50
CA ALA A 88 -6.23 3.73 3.10
C ALA A 88 -6.62 2.55 3.99
N CYS A 89 -6.56 2.72 5.32
CA CYS A 89 -6.94 1.68 6.28
C CYS A 89 -8.43 1.29 6.15
N GLU A 90 -9.34 2.25 5.95
CA GLU A 90 -10.76 1.99 5.73
C GLU A 90 -11.00 1.17 4.46
N TYR A 91 -10.33 1.52 3.36
CA TYR A 91 -10.42 0.77 2.11
C TYR A 91 -9.95 -0.68 2.29
N ILE A 92 -8.75 -0.88 2.85
CA ILE A 92 -8.16 -2.21 3.07
C ILE A 92 -9.07 -3.06 3.95
N ASN A 93 -9.52 -2.52 5.09
CA ASN A 93 -10.40 -3.24 6.02
C ASN A 93 -11.75 -3.59 5.38
N LYS A 94 -12.32 -2.68 4.59
CA LYS A 94 -13.56 -2.95 3.84
C LYS A 94 -13.35 -4.04 2.78
N TYR A 95 -12.21 -4.02 2.08
CA TYR A 95 -11.88 -5.01 1.06
C TYR A 95 -11.72 -6.40 1.68
N VAL A 96 -10.98 -6.51 2.79
CA VAL A 96 -10.82 -7.77 3.55
C VAL A 96 -12.16 -8.28 4.05
N LYS A 97 -13.02 -7.40 4.59
CA LYS A 97 -14.34 -7.78 5.07
C LYS A 97 -15.23 -8.36 3.97
N ASN A 98 -15.13 -7.82 2.75
CA ASN A 98 -15.99 -8.22 1.64
C ASN A 98 -15.47 -9.43 0.87
N ASN A 99 -14.15 -9.60 0.78
CA ASN A 99 -13.51 -10.56 -0.12
C ASN A 99 -12.61 -11.60 0.59
N GLY A 100 -12.41 -11.48 1.91
CA GLY A 100 -11.49 -12.30 2.68
C GLY A 100 -10.04 -11.80 2.62
N ASN A 101 -9.12 -12.56 3.24
CA ASN A 101 -7.72 -12.15 3.44
C ASN A 101 -6.73 -12.73 2.39
N TYR A 102 -7.20 -12.93 1.17
CA TYR A 102 -6.40 -13.54 0.10
C TYR A 102 -5.60 -12.52 -0.73
N TYR A 103 -5.93 -11.24 -0.59
CA TYR A 103 -5.37 -10.16 -1.39
C TYR A 103 -4.13 -9.53 -0.75
N ILE A 104 -3.32 -8.91 -1.60
CA ILE A 104 -2.18 -8.09 -1.20
C ILE A 104 -2.32 -6.69 -1.80
N TYR A 105 -1.64 -5.73 -1.19
CA TYR A 105 -1.85 -4.31 -1.44
C TYR A 105 -0.49 -3.62 -1.65
N SER A 106 -0.35 -2.83 -2.72
CA SER A 106 0.73 -1.86 -2.85
C SER A 106 0.28 -0.51 -2.29
N VAL A 107 1.22 0.42 -2.11
CA VAL A 107 0.89 1.78 -1.70
C VAL A 107 1.69 2.80 -2.50
N VAL A 108 1.00 3.85 -2.91
CA VAL A 108 1.58 5.04 -3.51
C VAL A 108 1.61 6.15 -2.46
N CYS A 109 2.77 6.74 -2.22
CA CYS A 109 2.93 7.76 -1.19
C CYS A 109 3.90 8.87 -1.62
N GLN A 110 3.78 10.03 -0.98
CA GLN A 110 4.64 11.18 -1.23
C GLN A 110 4.99 11.89 0.08
N LEU A 111 6.27 12.27 0.23
CA LEU A 111 6.75 13.06 1.35
C LEU A 111 6.13 14.48 1.31
N VAL A 112 5.67 14.96 2.47
CA VAL A 112 5.21 16.33 2.68
C VAL A 112 6.38 17.31 2.78
#